data_AF-A0A4Z1CCF6-F1
#
_entry.id   AF-A0A4Z1CCF6-F1
#
_cell.length_a   1.000
_cell.length_b   1.000
_cell.length_c   1.000
_cell.angle_alpha   90.00
_cell.angle_beta   90.00
_cell.angle_gamma   90.00
#
_symmetry.space_group_name_H-M   'P 1'
#
loop_
_entity.id
_entity.type
_entity.pdbx_description
1 polymer ?
#
loop_
_entity_poly.entity_id
_entity_poly.type
_entity_poly.pdbx_seq_one_letter_code
_entity_poly.pdbx_strand_id
1 'polypeptide(L)'
;MSRRRSRGLPDHHQHGLQGLPSRGEAHRRDGHALRPVGWGLGPGGLELLALPDQAATQGLLVAHVQRGRRPRHLPAADRGGWRPAGRDRHGRLHHRVSEGDMGTEGDGRVRVELLGPLQVTVDGRLVAAGGPKLRAISAVLGLAGGRVVSVDELLAAVWGEDLPATARNTLQYHVGVLRKTLAAQGAASCLTTRDPGYSLRADTDVAEFKAYVAAGSRGAALGDHTTAAEQYAAALSLWRGRALADLWQFPFAEARAVALESCRLTCAEAWSDAELALGRSEDLISPLQDLIAENPTRERLWEQLMVALYRTGRQDAALSSYRTARKVLDDELGVAPSARLNRVHEAVLRQESWLWPDRAVPAGGGHTMVPTRLVTSEPQDAPPTLVAHGGQRIVLAGSPVVLGRQSDCDLVLQDDQASRRHAQVEPGPHGFVLVDLGSTNGTLLNGRPIAGPESLEPGDRILVGDTVVRFIGAG
;
A
#
# COMPACT_ATOMS: atom_id res chain seq x y z
N MET A 1 70.91 -41.23 -19.73
CA MET A 1 71.77 -40.12 -20.19
C MET A 1 71.42 -38.88 -19.36
N SER A 2 72.27 -38.12 -18.68
CA SER A 2 73.66 -38.24 -18.26
C SER A 2 73.86 -37.35 -17.00
N ARG A 3 74.50 -37.95 -15.98
CA ARG A 3 75.40 -37.46 -14.89
C ARG A 3 75.50 -35.93 -14.65
N ARG A 4 75.28 -35.35 -13.46
CA ARG A 4 75.96 -35.43 -12.13
C ARG A 4 77.39 -34.85 -12.09
N ARG A 5 77.66 -34.04 -11.03
CA ARG A 5 78.95 -33.59 -10.41
C ARG A 5 79.50 -32.23 -10.92
N SER A 6 80.15 -31.36 -10.14
CA SER A 6 80.59 -31.34 -8.73
C SER A 6 81.30 -30.03 -8.37
N ARG A 7 81.26 -29.68 -7.06
CA ARG A 7 82.34 -29.17 -6.17
C ARG A 7 83.11 -27.87 -6.49
N GLY A 8 83.28 -27.05 -5.45
CA GLY A 8 84.44 -26.16 -5.30
C GLY A 8 84.27 -25.02 -4.27
N LEU A 9 84.57 -25.29 -2.99
CA LEU A 9 85.16 -24.34 -2.01
C LEU A 9 86.70 -24.41 -2.18
N PRO A 10 87.56 -23.43 -1.72
CA PRO A 10 87.54 -22.85 -0.37
C PRO A 10 88.12 -21.40 -0.16
N ASP A 11 88.01 -20.95 1.10
CA ASP A 11 88.96 -20.20 1.96
C ASP A 11 89.34 -18.70 1.83
N HIS A 12 88.99 -17.99 2.94
CA HIS A 12 89.79 -17.14 3.86
C HIS A 12 90.18 -15.65 3.58
N HIS A 13 89.94 -14.85 4.65
CA HIS A 13 90.56 -13.57 5.08
C HIS A 13 90.23 -12.28 4.30
N GLN A 14 90.05 -11.06 4.86
CA GLN A 14 89.90 -10.49 6.21
C GLN A 14 89.57 -8.98 6.04
N HIS A 15 89.03 -8.33 7.08
CA HIS A 15 89.01 -6.88 7.39
C HIS A 15 88.11 -5.88 6.64
N GLY A 16 87.40 -5.05 7.44
CA GLY A 16 86.81 -3.78 6.99
C GLY A 16 85.68 -3.26 7.89
N LEU A 17 86.06 -2.58 8.97
CA LEU A 17 85.20 -1.95 10.00
C LEU A 17 84.53 -0.63 9.54
N GLN A 18 83.55 -0.22 10.36
CA GLN A 18 83.15 1.15 10.75
C GLN A 18 81.84 1.77 10.21
N GLY A 19 80.93 2.05 11.16
CA GLY A 19 80.13 3.28 11.15
C GLY A 19 78.71 3.16 11.72
N LEU A 20 78.58 3.18 13.05
CA LEU A 20 77.40 3.64 13.81
C LEU A 20 77.82 4.95 14.52
N PRO A 21 76.92 5.88 14.92
CA PRO A 21 75.77 5.66 15.82
C PRO A 21 74.55 6.56 15.45
N SER A 22 73.40 6.69 16.13
CA SER A 22 73.02 6.55 17.54
C SER A 22 71.49 6.62 17.68
N ARG A 23 70.96 5.87 18.66
CA ARG A 23 69.90 6.20 19.65
C ARG A 23 68.53 6.77 19.22
N GLY A 24 67.49 6.04 19.66
CA GLY A 24 66.13 6.54 19.93
C GLY A 24 65.20 5.41 20.40
N GLU A 25 64.99 5.32 21.71
CA GLU A 25 64.08 4.41 22.46
C GLU A 25 62.60 4.61 22.02
N ALA A 26 61.59 3.75 22.24
CA ALA A 26 61.26 2.71 23.23
C ALA A 26 60.22 1.73 22.61
N HIS A 27 60.30 0.40 22.78
CA HIS A 27 59.63 -0.39 23.84
C HIS A 27 58.13 -0.06 24.03
N ARG A 28 57.15 -0.91 23.68
CA ARG A 28 56.78 -2.24 24.26
C ARG A 28 55.72 -2.89 23.33
N ARG A 29 55.83 -4.19 22.97
CA ARG A 29 55.27 -5.40 23.66
C ARG A 29 53.74 -5.38 23.76
N ASP A 30 52.94 -6.41 23.47
CA ASP A 30 53.09 -7.85 23.15
C ASP A 30 51.82 -8.26 22.35
N GLY A 31 51.86 -9.22 21.42
CA GLY A 31 51.51 -10.64 21.67
C GLY A 31 49.99 -10.86 21.52
N HIS A 32 49.42 -11.74 20.69
CA HIS A 32 49.76 -13.09 20.25
C HIS A 32 49.01 -13.34 18.90
N ALA A 33 49.60 -13.86 17.80
CA ALA A 33 49.94 -15.27 17.51
C ALA A 33 48.78 -16.24 17.88
N LEU A 34 48.18 -17.04 16.98
CA LEU A 34 48.80 -18.12 16.21
C LEU A 34 47.85 -18.57 15.06
N ARG A 35 48.45 -18.95 13.93
CA ARG A 35 47.87 -19.76 12.82
C ARG A 35 47.93 -21.27 13.21
N PRO A 36 47.93 -22.27 12.30
CA PRO A 36 47.19 -22.59 11.04
C PRO A 36 46.65 -24.06 11.03
N VAL A 37 46.33 -24.57 9.82
CA VAL A 37 46.38 -25.98 9.30
C VAL A 37 44.98 -26.57 9.10
N GLY A 38 44.48 -26.84 7.89
CA GLY A 38 45.01 -27.71 6.81
C GLY A 38 44.53 -29.14 7.12
N TRP A 39 43.92 -29.99 6.29
CA TRP A 39 44.00 -30.37 4.87
C TRP A 39 42.75 -31.25 4.64
N GLY A 40 42.14 -31.34 3.45
CA GLY A 40 42.58 -32.32 2.46
C GLY A 40 41.38 -33.13 1.93
N LEU A 41 41.30 -33.18 0.61
CA LEU A 41 40.30 -33.83 -0.26
C LEU A 41 40.29 -35.37 -0.15
N GLY A 42 39.16 -36.01 -0.48
CA GLY A 42 39.16 -37.33 -1.13
C GLY A 42 37.93 -38.24 -0.94
N PRO A 43 37.59 -39.14 -1.88
CA PRO A 43 36.21 -39.44 -2.30
C PRO A 43 35.76 -40.93 -2.23
N GLY A 44 34.48 -41.20 -2.56
CA GLY A 44 33.88 -42.52 -2.88
C GLY A 44 32.90 -43.03 -1.81
N GLY A 45 31.74 -43.65 -2.05
CA GLY A 45 31.03 -44.14 -3.24
C GLY A 45 30.04 -45.26 -2.81
N LEU A 46 28.87 -45.35 -3.48
CA LEU A 46 27.87 -46.47 -3.48
C LEU A 46 27.04 -46.66 -2.17
N GLU A 47 25.75 -47.07 -2.12
CA GLU A 47 24.86 -47.78 -3.04
C GLU A 47 23.36 -47.62 -2.62
N LEU A 48 22.47 -48.02 -3.53
CA LEU A 48 20.99 -48.02 -3.58
C LEU A 48 20.20 -48.56 -2.36
N LEU A 49 18.95 -48.08 -2.17
CA LEU A 49 17.73 -48.93 -2.11
C LEU A 49 16.38 -48.14 -2.07
N ALA A 50 15.50 -48.53 -3.00
CA ALA A 50 14.01 -48.62 -2.96
C ALA A 50 13.08 -47.38 -2.92
N LEU A 51 12.29 -47.24 -4.00
CA LEU A 51 10.95 -46.62 -4.07
C LEU A 51 9.87 -47.67 -3.72
N PRO A 52 8.65 -47.28 -3.29
CA PRO A 52 7.53 -46.95 -4.21
C PRO A 52 6.76 -45.67 -3.79
N ASP A 53 6.42 -44.77 -4.71
CA ASP A 53 5.19 -44.69 -5.53
C ASP A 53 4.03 -43.89 -4.87
N GLN A 54 3.60 -42.88 -5.63
CA GLN A 54 2.28 -42.21 -5.71
C GLN A 54 1.99 -40.84 -5.06
N ALA A 55 1.37 -40.04 -5.95
CA ALA A 55 0.49 -38.88 -5.76
C ALA A 55 1.13 -37.48 -5.69
N ALA A 56 1.44 -36.97 -6.90
CA ALA A 56 1.02 -35.67 -7.44
C ALA A 56 0.53 -34.58 -6.45
N THR A 57 1.11 -33.38 -6.53
CA THR A 57 0.51 -32.21 -7.23
C THR A 57 1.24 -30.90 -6.84
N GLN A 58 1.58 -30.10 -7.87
CA GLN A 58 1.92 -28.67 -7.85
C GLN A 58 3.24 -28.20 -7.24
N GLY A 59 4.26 -28.12 -8.10
CA GLY A 59 5.43 -27.28 -7.91
C GLY A 59 5.13 -25.81 -8.25
N LEU A 60 5.22 -24.95 -7.24
CA LEU A 60 5.52 -23.53 -7.43
C LEU A 60 7.05 -23.39 -7.45
N LEU A 61 7.55 -22.87 -8.57
CA LEU A 61 8.96 -22.75 -8.89
C LEU A 61 9.64 -21.75 -7.93
N VAL A 62 10.42 -22.25 -6.96
CA VAL A 62 11.34 -21.42 -6.16
C VAL A 62 12.65 -21.31 -6.93
N ALA A 63 12.87 -20.17 -7.59
CA ALA A 63 14.15 -19.86 -8.20
C ALA A 63 15.23 -19.67 -7.10
N HIS A 64 16.25 -20.52 -7.13
CA HIS A 64 17.45 -20.39 -6.30
C HIS A 64 18.23 -19.12 -6.66
N VAL A 65 18.43 -18.23 -5.68
CA VAL A 65 19.38 -17.12 -5.76
C VAL A 65 20.78 -17.63 -5.41
N GLN A 66 21.67 -17.69 -6.41
CA GLN A 66 23.12 -17.76 -6.17
C GLN A 66 23.75 -16.36 -6.28
N ARG A 67 24.67 -16.10 -5.35
CA ARG A 67 25.36 -14.84 -5.09
C ARG A 67 26.25 -14.38 -6.25
N GLY A 68 26.21 -13.06 -6.51
CA GLY A 68 27.38 -12.27 -6.90
C GLY A 68 27.63 -12.05 -8.39
N ARG A 69 27.10 -10.95 -8.96
CA ARG A 69 27.75 -10.07 -9.96
C ARG A 69 26.86 -8.85 -10.26
N ARG A 70 27.50 -7.70 -10.50
CA ARG A 70 26.93 -6.35 -10.72
C ARG A 70 25.79 -6.32 -11.77
N PRO A 71 24.79 -5.42 -11.65
CA PRO A 71 23.68 -5.40 -12.60
C PRO A 71 24.12 -4.73 -13.92
N ARG A 72 24.07 -5.51 -15.00
CA ARG A 72 23.91 -5.01 -16.37
C ARG A 72 22.49 -5.38 -16.80
N HIS A 73 21.73 -4.36 -17.23
CA HIS A 73 20.46 -4.38 -17.95
C HIS A 73 19.61 -5.67 -17.88
N LEU A 74 18.45 -5.57 -17.21
CA LEU A 74 17.32 -6.47 -17.41
C LEU A 74 16.30 -5.80 -18.34
N PRO A 75 15.77 -6.48 -19.36
CA PRO A 75 14.47 -6.16 -19.91
C PRO A 75 13.43 -6.72 -18.93
N ALA A 76 12.69 -5.84 -18.25
CA ALA A 76 11.49 -6.26 -17.55
C ALA A 76 10.47 -6.68 -18.60
N ALA A 77 10.20 -7.98 -18.69
CA ALA A 77 9.08 -8.50 -19.46
C ALA A 77 7.80 -7.85 -18.92
N ASP A 78 7.07 -7.22 -19.83
CA ASP A 78 5.77 -6.58 -19.63
C ASP A 78 4.74 -7.64 -19.24
N ARG A 79 4.75 -8.06 -17.97
CA ARG A 79 3.62 -8.79 -17.38
C ARG A 79 2.58 -7.72 -17.11
N GLY A 80 1.56 -7.67 -17.97
CA GLY A 80 0.46 -6.72 -17.86
C GLY A 80 -0.04 -6.70 -16.42
N GLY A 81 0.09 -5.54 -15.77
CA GLY A 81 -0.19 -5.39 -14.35
C GLY A 81 -1.57 -5.92 -14.00
N TRP A 82 -1.65 -6.61 -12.86
CA TRP A 82 -2.90 -7.19 -12.36
C TRP A 82 -4.04 -6.14 -12.38
N ARG A 83 -5.19 -6.58 -12.90
CA ARG A 83 -6.47 -5.83 -12.95
C ARG A 83 -7.57 -6.73 -12.37
N PRO A 84 -8.53 -6.17 -11.61
CA PRO A 84 -9.67 -6.95 -11.15
C PRO A 84 -10.43 -7.53 -12.35
N ALA A 85 -10.63 -8.84 -12.35
CA ALA A 85 -11.42 -9.56 -13.36
C ALA A 85 -12.90 -9.50 -12.98
N GLY A 86 -13.78 -9.16 -13.93
CA GLY A 86 -15.23 -9.42 -13.81
C GLY A 86 -16.15 -8.24 -13.52
N ARG A 87 -16.23 -7.28 -14.45
CA ARG A 87 -17.49 -6.95 -15.14
C ARG A 87 -17.11 -6.51 -16.55
N ASP A 88 -17.87 -6.99 -17.52
CA ASP A 88 -17.55 -7.05 -18.94
C ASP A 88 -16.94 -5.77 -19.52
N ARG A 89 -16.18 -5.91 -20.61
CA ARG A 89 -15.63 -4.80 -21.44
C ARG A 89 -16.73 -3.93 -22.12
N HIS A 90 -17.94 -3.95 -21.58
CA HIS A 90 -19.12 -3.20 -21.99
C HIS A 90 -19.74 -2.36 -20.86
N GLY A 91 -18.99 -2.06 -19.81
CA GLY A 91 -19.25 -0.92 -18.91
C GLY A 91 -18.75 0.42 -19.47
N ARG A 92 -18.62 0.56 -20.79
CA ARG A 92 -18.35 1.86 -21.40
C ARG A 92 -19.65 2.64 -21.22
N LEU A 93 -19.67 3.61 -20.30
CA LEU A 93 -20.64 4.69 -20.35
C LEU A 93 -20.56 5.25 -21.77
N HIS A 94 -21.51 4.85 -22.61
CA HIS A 94 -21.76 5.53 -23.86
C HIS A 94 -22.19 6.92 -23.45
N HIS A 95 -21.23 7.86 -23.42
CA HIS A 95 -21.57 9.24 -23.68
C HIS A 95 -22.22 9.19 -25.05
N ARG A 96 -23.55 9.23 -25.07
CA ARG A 96 -24.37 9.32 -26.26
C ARG A 96 -23.88 10.57 -26.98
N VAL A 97 -23.05 10.39 -28.01
CA VAL A 97 -22.77 11.45 -28.96
C VAL A 97 -24.09 11.67 -29.66
N SER A 98 -24.81 12.69 -29.23
CA SER A 98 -25.93 13.22 -29.99
C SER A 98 -25.37 13.70 -31.32
N GLU A 99 -25.67 12.97 -32.39
CA GLU A 99 -25.62 13.49 -33.74
C GLU A 99 -26.58 14.68 -33.81
N GLY A 100 -26.02 15.88 -34.00
CA GLY A 100 -26.78 17.09 -34.26
C GLY A 100 -26.46 18.21 -33.28
N ASP A 101 -25.32 18.89 -33.49
CA ASP A 101 -25.32 20.36 -33.57
C ASP A 101 -24.05 20.84 -34.29
N MET A 102 -24.21 21.28 -35.54
CA MET A 102 -23.18 22.07 -36.21
C MET A 102 -23.32 23.51 -35.71
N GLY A 103 -22.48 23.90 -34.76
CA GLY A 103 -22.24 25.32 -34.49
C GLY A 103 -22.29 25.73 -33.03
N THR A 104 -21.33 25.27 -32.22
CA THR A 104 -20.70 26.11 -31.18
C THR A 104 -19.21 25.75 -31.13
N GLU A 105 -18.35 26.76 -31.25
CA GLU A 105 -16.89 26.63 -31.14
C GLU A 105 -16.48 26.25 -29.71
N GLY A 106 -16.67 24.99 -29.33
CA GLY A 106 -16.12 24.43 -28.11
C GLY A 106 -14.63 24.13 -28.29
N ASP A 107 -13.79 24.60 -27.37
CA ASP A 107 -12.39 24.17 -27.27
C ASP A 107 -12.37 22.65 -27.03
N GLY A 108 -11.77 21.89 -27.95
CA GLY A 108 -11.76 20.42 -27.89
C GLY A 108 -11.19 19.91 -26.57
N ARG A 109 -11.77 18.85 -26.00
CA ARG A 109 -11.35 18.34 -24.68
C ARG A 109 -10.07 17.52 -24.80
N VAL A 110 -8.96 18.06 -24.30
CA VAL A 110 -7.69 17.35 -24.20
C VAL A 110 -7.72 16.37 -23.02
N ARG A 111 -7.33 15.13 -23.26
CA ARG A 111 -7.05 14.13 -22.22
C ARG A 111 -5.62 13.63 -22.33
N VAL A 112 -4.92 13.55 -21.20
CA VAL A 112 -3.57 13.00 -21.08
C VAL A 112 -3.60 11.79 -20.17
N GLU A 113 -3.26 10.63 -20.74
CA GLU A 113 -3.28 9.34 -20.04
C GLU A 113 -1.87 8.87 -19.71
N LEU A 114 -1.59 8.73 -18.41
CA LEU A 114 -0.26 8.57 -17.80
C LEU A 114 -0.14 7.25 -17.01
N LEU A 115 -1.27 6.58 -16.71
CA LEU A 115 -1.31 5.29 -16.01
C LEU A 115 -1.05 4.14 -17.00
N GLY A 116 0.13 4.15 -17.61
CA GLY A 116 0.55 3.29 -18.71
C GLY A 116 1.49 4.06 -19.65
N PRO A 117 1.68 3.56 -20.88
CA PRO A 117 2.29 4.37 -21.93
C PRO A 117 1.51 5.66 -22.17
N LEU A 118 2.21 6.77 -22.40
CA LEU A 118 1.59 8.07 -22.63
C LEU A 118 0.63 8.02 -23.82
N GLN A 119 -0.60 8.48 -23.62
CA GLN A 119 -1.51 8.80 -24.71
C GLN A 119 -2.06 10.20 -24.51
N VAL A 120 -2.20 10.95 -25.60
CA VAL A 120 -2.86 12.26 -25.60
C VAL A 120 -4.00 12.16 -26.59
N THR A 121 -5.21 12.52 -26.18
CA THR A 121 -6.39 12.52 -27.05
C THR A 121 -7.09 13.87 -27.01
N VAL A 122 -7.80 14.20 -28.09
CA VAL A 122 -8.73 15.33 -28.15
C VAL A 122 -10.09 14.78 -28.55
N ASP A 123 -11.09 14.96 -27.70
CA ASP A 123 -12.44 14.40 -27.88
C ASP A 123 -12.41 12.89 -28.22
N GLY A 124 -11.50 12.16 -27.56
CA GLY A 124 -11.29 10.72 -27.73
C GLY A 124 -10.44 10.31 -28.95
N ARG A 125 -10.02 11.25 -29.81
CA ARG A 125 -9.14 10.96 -30.95
C ARG A 125 -7.68 11.06 -30.57
N LEU A 126 -6.88 10.05 -30.92
CA LEU A 126 -5.45 10.01 -30.60
C LEU A 126 -4.70 11.15 -31.31
N VAL A 127 -3.96 11.92 -30.53
CA VAL A 127 -3.04 12.96 -30.98
C VAL A 127 -1.67 12.34 -31.12
N ALA A 128 -1.03 12.53 -32.27
CA ALA A 128 0.35 12.13 -32.47
C ALA A 128 1.26 12.96 -31.55
N ALA A 129 1.59 12.41 -30.38
CA ALA A 129 2.48 13.02 -29.40
C ALA A 129 3.96 13.00 -29.82
N GLY A 130 4.26 12.62 -31.08
CA GLY A 130 5.58 12.66 -31.70
C GLY A 130 6.68 11.89 -30.96
N GLY A 131 7.92 12.38 -31.08
CA GLY A 131 9.10 11.74 -30.51
C GLY A 131 9.20 11.83 -28.98
N PRO A 132 10.18 11.13 -28.36
CA PRO A 132 10.24 10.94 -26.90
C PRO A 132 10.19 12.22 -26.07
N LYS A 133 10.88 13.30 -26.49
CA LYS A 133 10.91 14.58 -25.77
C LYS A 133 9.57 15.31 -25.80
N LEU A 134 8.85 15.27 -26.93
CA LEU A 134 7.50 15.85 -27.03
C LEU A 134 6.54 15.13 -26.09
N ARG A 135 6.60 13.79 -26.07
CA ARG A 135 5.86 12.94 -25.12
C ARG A 135 6.19 13.29 -23.67
N ALA A 136 7.47 13.41 -23.33
CA ALA A 136 7.90 13.81 -21.98
C ALA A 136 7.34 15.18 -21.56
N ILE A 137 7.41 16.19 -22.43
CA ILE A 137 6.85 17.52 -22.17
C ILE A 137 5.34 17.45 -21.96
N SER A 138 4.61 16.71 -22.82
CA SER A 138 3.17 16.50 -22.66
C SER A 138 2.83 15.82 -21.33
N ALA A 139 3.64 14.85 -20.90
CA ALA A 139 3.44 14.17 -19.62
C ALA A 139 3.67 15.09 -18.42
N VAL A 140 4.74 15.89 -18.41
CA VAL A 140 5.03 16.86 -17.34
C VAL A 140 3.91 17.90 -17.23
N LEU A 141 3.45 18.44 -18.37
CA LEU A 141 2.33 19.39 -18.40
C LEU A 141 1.01 18.75 -17.97
N GLY A 142 0.73 17.51 -18.38
CA GLY A 142 -0.45 16.75 -17.94
C GLY A 142 -0.45 16.51 -16.43
N LEU A 143 0.68 16.08 -15.86
CA LEU A 143 0.85 15.89 -14.41
C LEU A 143 0.70 17.21 -13.61
N ALA A 144 0.93 18.36 -14.24
CA ALA A 144 0.72 19.66 -13.61
C ALA A 144 -0.77 20.03 -13.46
N GLY A 145 -1.66 19.41 -14.24
CA GLY A 145 -3.11 19.57 -14.12
C GLY A 145 -3.59 21.00 -14.35
N GLY A 146 -3.11 21.64 -15.42
CA GLY A 146 -3.45 23.03 -15.75
C GLY A 146 -2.66 24.10 -14.99
N ARG A 147 -1.83 23.73 -14.01
CA ARG A 147 -0.87 24.68 -13.41
C ARG A 147 0.22 25.07 -14.42
N VAL A 148 0.72 26.28 -14.29
CA VAL A 148 1.88 26.74 -15.08
C VAL A 148 3.11 25.97 -14.61
N VAL A 149 3.81 25.35 -15.55
CA VAL A 149 5.14 24.76 -15.36
C VAL A 149 6.14 25.70 -15.99
N SER A 150 7.12 26.14 -15.22
CA SER A 150 8.15 27.05 -15.71
C SER A 150 9.01 26.40 -16.80
N VAL A 151 9.64 27.22 -17.63
CA VAL A 151 10.63 26.72 -18.60
C VAL A 151 11.72 25.92 -17.90
N ASP A 152 12.24 26.41 -16.77
CA ASP A 152 13.35 25.76 -16.07
C ASP A 152 12.95 24.41 -15.47
N GLU A 153 11.73 24.27 -14.94
CA GLU A 153 11.18 22.97 -14.50
C GLU A 153 11.02 21.99 -15.66
N LEU A 154 10.55 22.45 -16.83
CA LEU A 154 10.42 21.60 -18.02
C LEU A 154 11.80 21.14 -18.52
N LEU A 155 12.79 22.03 -18.48
CA LEU A 155 14.16 21.69 -18.85
C LEU A 155 14.76 20.67 -17.89
N ALA A 156 14.65 20.90 -16.58
CA ALA A 156 15.14 19.97 -15.56
C ALA A 156 14.44 18.59 -15.66
N ALA A 157 13.12 18.58 -15.89
CA ALA A 157 12.36 17.34 -16.00
C ALA A 157 12.80 16.46 -17.18
N VAL A 158 13.10 17.08 -18.33
CA VAL A 158 13.34 16.37 -19.61
C VAL A 158 14.82 16.14 -19.90
N TRP A 159 15.70 17.05 -19.46
CA TRP A 159 17.15 16.96 -19.70
C TRP A 159 17.98 16.70 -18.43
N GLY A 160 17.46 16.99 -17.24
CA GLY A 160 18.20 16.81 -16.00
C GLY A 160 19.42 17.73 -15.90
N GLU A 161 20.52 17.20 -15.41
CA GLU A 161 21.79 17.93 -15.26
C GLU A 161 22.50 18.18 -16.62
N ASP A 162 22.27 17.29 -17.59
CA ASP A 162 22.88 17.37 -18.93
C ASP A 162 22.06 18.27 -19.86
N LEU A 163 22.03 19.57 -19.54
CA LEU A 163 21.29 20.57 -20.30
C LEU A 163 22.13 21.15 -21.46
N PRO A 164 21.90 20.77 -22.73
CA PRO A 164 22.64 21.34 -23.84
C PRO A 164 22.24 22.80 -24.09
N ALA A 165 23.15 23.59 -24.68
CA ALA A 165 22.89 25.00 -25.01
C ALA A 165 21.63 25.21 -25.88
N THR A 166 21.22 24.19 -26.65
CA THR A 166 20.04 24.22 -27.52
C THR A 166 18.74 23.80 -26.83
N ALA A 167 18.75 23.45 -25.54
CA ALA A 167 17.59 22.87 -24.85
C ALA A 167 16.38 23.81 -24.82
N ARG A 168 16.57 25.10 -24.56
CA ARG A 168 15.49 26.11 -24.60
C ARG A 168 14.83 26.17 -25.97
N ASN A 169 15.62 26.25 -27.05
CA ASN A 169 15.10 26.26 -28.42
C ASN A 169 14.37 24.96 -28.76
N THR A 170 14.90 23.82 -28.30
CA THR A 170 14.28 22.49 -28.50
C THR A 170 12.94 22.38 -27.76
N LEU A 171 12.84 22.90 -26.54
CA LEU A 171 11.60 22.98 -25.78
C LEU A 171 10.56 23.83 -26.51
N GLN A 172 10.92 25.04 -26.94
CA GLN A 172 10.03 25.93 -27.70
C GLN A 172 9.54 25.27 -28.99
N TYR A 173 10.42 24.57 -29.72
CA TYR A 173 10.05 23.79 -30.88
C TYR A 173 8.98 22.73 -30.54
N HIS A 174 9.21 21.91 -29.51
CA HIS A 174 8.26 20.88 -29.10
C HIS A 174 6.92 21.45 -28.62
N VAL A 175 6.93 22.54 -27.85
CA VAL A 175 5.70 23.24 -27.45
C VAL A 175 4.95 23.77 -28.69
N GLY A 176 5.67 24.30 -29.68
CA GLY A 176 5.10 24.72 -30.95
C GLY A 176 4.47 23.56 -31.73
N VAL A 177 5.13 22.40 -31.78
CA VAL A 177 4.56 21.18 -32.39
C VAL A 177 3.31 20.74 -31.63
N LEU A 178 3.35 20.64 -30.30
CA LEU A 178 2.19 20.27 -29.49
C LEU A 178 1.00 21.18 -29.76
N ARG A 179 1.22 22.50 -29.76
CA ARG A 179 0.19 23.50 -30.03
C ARG A 179 -0.44 23.30 -31.41
N LYS A 180 0.37 23.08 -32.44
CA LYS A 180 -0.14 22.82 -33.80
C LYS A 180 -0.97 21.54 -33.86
N THR A 181 -0.52 20.47 -33.23
CA THR A 181 -1.24 19.19 -33.24
C THR A 181 -2.57 19.28 -32.46
N LEU A 182 -2.61 20.00 -31.34
CA LEU A 182 -3.85 20.27 -30.61
C LEU A 182 -4.80 21.19 -31.41
N ALA A 183 -4.27 22.26 -32.01
CA ALA A 183 -5.06 23.18 -32.82
C ALA A 183 -5.70 22.50 -34.04
N ALA A 184 -5.00 21.55 -34.67
CA ALA A 184 -5.54 20.74 -35.77
C ALA A 184 -6.75 19.88 -35.38
N GLN A 185 -6.98 19.67 -34.08
CA GLN A 185 -8.13 18.96 -33.53
C GLN A 185 -9.10 19.89 -32.78
N GLY A 186 -8.99 21.21 -32.96
CA GLY A 186 -9.88 22.18 -32.32
C GLY A 186 -9.57 22.49 -30.84
N ALA A 187 -8.43 22.05 -30.31
CA ALA A 187 -8.04 22.23 -28.91
C ALA A 187 -6.91 23.27 -28.70
N ALA A 188 -6.89 24.33 -29.51
CA ALA A 188 -5.78 25.28 -29.55
C ALA A 188 -5.59 26.04 -28.22
N SER A 189 -6.69 26.41 -27.54
CA SER A 189 -6.64 27.22 -26.32
C SER A 189 -6.32 26.41 -25.06
N CYS A 190 -6.29 25.08 -25.14
CA CYS A 190 -5.89 24.22 -24.03
C CYS A 190 -4.40 24.37 -23.65
N LEU A 191 -3.52 24.74 -24.59
CA LEU A 191 -2.09 24.96 -24.33
C LEU A 191 -1.74 26.46 -24.35
N THR A 192 -1.55 27.03 -23.17
CA THR A 192 -1.27 28.46 -22.99
C THR A 192 0.20 28.71 -22.65
N THR A 193 0.74 29.82 -23.15
CA THR A 193 2.01 30.38 -22.67
C THR A 193 1.66 31.42 -21.61
N ARG A 194 2.19 31.26 -20.40
CA ARG A 194 2.00 32.18 -19.28
C ARG A 194 3.30 32.23 -18.51
N ASP A 195 3.89 33.41 -18.37
CA ASP A 195 5.14 33.57 -17.65
C ASP A 195 5.06 32.92 -16.25
N PRO A 196 6.07 32.14 -15.83
CA PRO A 196 7.36 31.91 -16.48
C PRO A 196 7.44 30.66 -17.41
N GLY A 197 6.32 30.15 -17.94
CA GLY A 197 6.33 28.99 -18.82
C GLY A 197 5.00 28.64 -19.50
N TYR A 198 4.55 27.40 -19.33
CA TYR A 198 3.44 26.83 -20.10
C TYR A 198 2.43 26.12 -19.19
N SER A 199 1.16 26.15 -19.59
CA SER A 199 0.08 25.41 -18.92
C SER A 199 -0.73 24.65 -19.95
N LEU A 200 -0.99 23.37 -19.67
CA LEU A 200 -1.90 22.52 -20.43
C LEU A 200 -3.14 22.23 -19.59
N ARG A 201 -4.29 22.71 -20.04
CA ARG A 201 -5.59 22.30 -19.52
C ARG A 201 -5.97 20.97 -20.17
N ALA A 202 -5.97 19.91 -19.37
CA ALA A 202 -6.35 18.58 -19.83
C ALA A 202 -6.96 17.77 -18.68
N ASP A 203 -7.89 16.90 -19.02
CA ASP A 203 -8.31 15.82 -18.13
C ASP A 203 -7.19 14.77 -18.05
N THR A 204 -7.03 14.10 -16.92
CA THR A 204 -6.02 13.05 -16.77
C THR A 204 -6.59 11.82 -16.09
N ASP A 205 -6.16 10.65 -16.54
CA ASP A 205 -6.45 9.38 -15.87
C ASP A 205 -5.90 9.35 -14.43
N VAL A 206 -4.82 10.08 -14.13
CA VAL A 206 -4.29 10.26 -12.77
C VAL A 206 -5.27 11.03 -11.87
N ALA A 207 -5.83 12.13 -12.35
CA ALA A 207 -6.80 12.92 -11.57
C ALA A 207 -8.10 12.12 -11.37
N GLU A 208 -8.55 11.41 -12.41
CA GLU A 208 -9.71 10.53 -12.37
C GLU A 208 -9.51 9.36 -11.40
N PHE A 209 -8.34 8.71 -11.44
CA PHE A 209 -7.94 7.67 -10.48
C PHE A 209 -8.04 8.17 -9.04
N LYS A 210 -7.48 9.36 -8.75
CA LYS A 210 -7.57 9.97 -7.41
C LYS A 210 -9.00 10.27 -6.99
N ALA A 211 -9.84 10.73 -7.92
CA ALA A 211 -11.24 10.99 -7.64
C ALA A 211 -12.00 9.71 -7.29
N TYR A 212 -11.79 8.63 -8.04
CA TYR A 212 -12.35 7.30 -7.75
C TYR A 212 -11.86 6.75 -6.41
N VAL A 213 -10.54 6.82 -6.12
CA VAL A 213 -9.99 6.38 -4.83
C VAL A 213 -10.61 7.16 -3.66
N ALA A 214 -10.77 8.48 -3.81
CA ALA A 214 -11.40 9.31 -2.78
C ALA A 214 -12.89 8.97 -2.59
N ALA A 215 -13.62 8.69 -3.67
CA ALA A 215 -15.01 8.23 -3.60
C ALA A 215 -15.13 6.87 -2.92
N GLY A 216 -14.26 5.91 -3.27
CA GLY A 216 -14.21 4.61 -2.64
C GLY A 216 -13.87 4.69 -1.15
N SER A 217 -12.94 5.58 -0.78
CA SER A 217 -12.57 5.82 0.62
C SER A 217 -13.74 6.38 1.44
N ARG A 218 -14.52 7.30 0.87
CA ARG A 218 -15.73 7.81 1.51
C ARG A 218 -16.79 6.72 1.68
N GLY A 219 -17.02 5.90 0.65
CA GLY A 219 -17.94 4.76 0.74
C GLY A 219 -17.53 3.79 1.85
N ALA A 220 -16.25 3.41 1.90
CA ALA A 220 -15.71 2.51 2.92
C ALA A 220 -15.85 3.07 4.34
N ALA A 221 -15.59 4.38 4.53
CA ALA A 221 -15.74 5.04 5.82
C ALA A 221 -17.20 5.07 6.32
N LEU A 222 -18.16 5.06 5.40
CA LEU A 222 -19.59 5.01 5.70
C LEU A 222 -20.14 3.57 5.78
N GLY A 223 -19.29 2.54 5.65
CA GLY A 223 -19.70 1.14 5.61
C GLY A 223 -20.37 0.70 4.30
N ASP A 224 -20.46 1.57 3.30
CA ASP A 224 -20.93 1.23 1.96
C ASP A 224 -19.80 0.56 1.16
N HIS A 225 -19.55 -0.70 1.50
CA HIS A 225 -18.51 -1.50 0.86
C HIS A 225 -18.82 -1.82 -0.60
N THR A 226 -20.10 -1.79 -1.02
CA THR A 226 -20.50 -2.00 -2.42
C THR A 226 -20.00 -0.84 -3.28
N THR A 227 -20.35 0.40 -2.91
CA THR A 227 -19.85 1.58 -3.60
C THR A 227 -18.33 1.66 -3.50
N ALA A 228 -17.75 1.35 -2.34
CA ALA A 228 -16.29 1.36 -2.18
C ALA A 228 -15.60 0.44 -3.20
N ALA A 229 -16.04 -0.82 -3.28
CA ALA A 229 -15.50 -1.80 -4.20
C ALA A 229 -15.64 -1.34 -5.67
N GLU A 230 -16.81 -0.84 -6.07
CA GLU A 230 -17.06 -0.38 -7.43
C GLU A 230 -16.17 0.83 -7.81
N GLN A 231 -15.99 1.79 -6.91
CA GLN A 231 -15.14 2.95 -7.14
C GLN A 231 -13.66 2.57 -7.21
N TYR A 232 -13.16 1.71 -6.32
CA TYR A 232 -11.77 1.26 -6.41
C TYR A 232 -11.51 0.40 -7.65
N ALA A 233 -12.46 -0.46 -8.06
CA ALA A 233 -12.37 -1.22 -9.30
C ALA A 233 -12.33 -0.29 -10.53
N ALA A 234 -13.15 0.75 -10.56
CA ALA A 234 -13.11 1.77 -11.60
C ALA A 234 -11.75 2.47 -11.64
N ALA A 235 -11.18 2.84 -10.49
CA ALA A 235 -9.83 3.41 -10.41
C ALA A 235 -8.77 2.47 -11.01
N LEU A 236 -8.77 1.20 -10.59
CA LEU A 236 -7.82 0.19 -11.08
C LEU A 236 -7.97 -0.08 -12.59
N SER A 237 -9.18 0.07 -13.14
CA SER A 237 -9.44 -0.13 -14.56
C SER A 237 -8.75 0.89 -15.49
N LEU A 238 -8.35 2.05 -14.96
CA LEU A 238 -7.64 3.10 -15.71
C LEU A 238 -6.19 2.70 -16.07
N TRP A 239 -5.61 1.72 -15.36
CA TRP A 239 -4.19 1.36 -15.44
C TRP A 239 -3.83 0.47 -16.63
N ARG A 240 -3.36 1.05 -17.74
CA ARG A 240 -3.01 0.36 -19.00
C ARG A 240 -1.63 -0.31 -19.00
N GLY A 241 -0.94 -0.31 -17.86
CA GLY A 241 0.40 -0.87 -17.66
C GLY A 241 1.15 -0.07 -16.61
N ARG A 242 2.48 -0.23 -16.56
CA ARG A 242 3.34 0.57 -15.68
C ARG A 242 3.17 2.07 -15.97
N ALA A 243 3.00 2.88 -14.93
CA ALA A 243 2.90 4.34 -15.09
C ALA A 243 4.11 4.90 -15.86
N LEU A 244 3.85 5.76 -16.85
CA LEU A 244 4.88 6.40 -17.69
C LEU A 244 5.83 5.41 -18.38
N ALA A 245 5.33 4.22 -18.76
CA ALA A 245 6.14 3.09 -19.24
C ALA A 245 7.10 3.41 -20.39
N ASP A 246 6.76 4.35 -21.27
CA ASP A 246 7.56 4.74 -22.44
C ASP A 246 8.48 5.95 -22.19
N LEU A 247 8.50 6.46 -20.96
CA LEU A 247 9.22 7.66 -20.55
C LEU A 247 10.26 7.40 -19.45
N TRP A 248 10.56 6.14 -19.14
CA TRP A 248 11.48 5.74 -18.07
C TRP A 248 12.90 6.33 -18.19
N GLN A 249 13.31 6.70 -19.40
CA GLN A 249 14.60 7.33 -19.68
C GLN A 249 14.67 8.82 -19.28
N PHE A 250 13.55 9.44 -18.93
CA PHE A 250 13.51 10.86 -18.57
C PHE A 250 13.62 11.06 -17.06
N PRO A 251 14.42 12.06 -16.60
CA PRO A 251 14.69 12.28 -15.17
C PRO A 251 13.46 12.36 -14.27
N PHE A 252 12.38 13.01 -14.73
CA PHE A 252 11.17 13.17 -13.92
C PHE A 252 10.37 11.86 -13.73
N ALA A 253 10.53 10.88 -14.62
CA ALA A 253 9.56 9.81 -14.80
C ALA A 253 9.63 8.76 -13.70
N GLU A 254 10.82 8.39 -13.24
CA GLU A 254 11.01 7.29 -12.28
C GLU A 254 10.30 7.58 -10.95
N ALA A 255 10.60 8.70 -10.30
CA ALA A 255 9.99 9.06 -9.02
C ALA A 255 8.46 9.21 -9.13
N ARG A 256 7.97 9.72 -10.27
CA ARG A 256 6.53 9.86 -10.52
C ARG A 256 5.85 8.50 -10.75
N ALA A 257 6.48 7.61 -11.52
CA ALA A 257 5.99 6.26 -11.73
C ALA A 257 5.94 5.49 -10.40
N VAL A 258 6.99 5.53 -9.58
CA VAL A 258 7.05 4.86 -8.26
C VAL A 258 5.93 5.35 -7.34
N ALA A 259 5.71 6.67 -7.28
CA ALA A 259 4.64 7.25 -6.47
C ALA A 259 3.26 6.81 -6.94
N LEU A 260 3.02 6.80 -8.26
CA LEU A 260 1.75 6.36 -8.83
C LEU A 260 1.52 4.86 -8.59
N GLU A 261 2.51 4.00 -8.84
CA GLU A 261 2.41 2.55 -8.59
C GLU A 261 2.17 2.25 -7.10
N SER A 262 2.76 3.03 -6.20
CA SER A 262 2.48 2.92 -4.77
C SER A 262 1.01 3.22 -4.47
N CYS A 263 0.43 4.25 -5.10
CA CYS A 263 -1.00 4.53 -4.99
C CYS A 263 -1.87 3.43 -5.61
N ARG A 264 -1.45 2.81 -6.73
CA ARG A 264 -2.13 1.66 -7.34
C ARG A 264 -2.28 0.52 -6.35
N LEU A 265 -1.17 0.15 -5.69
CA LEU A 265 -1.13 -0.94 -4.74
C LEU A 265 -1.99 -0.66 -3.51
N THR A 266 -1.93 0.56 -2.96
CA THR A 266 -2.82 0.96 -1.85
C THR A 266 -4.30 0.92 -2.27
N CYS A 267 -4.63 1.29 -3.52
CA CYS A 267 -5.98 1.15 -4.05
C CYS A 267 -6.40 -0.33 -4.20
N ALA A 268 -5.49 -1.20 -4.63
CA ALA A 268 -5.75 -2.64 -4.74
C ALA A 268 -5.98 -3.27 -3.35
N GLU A 269 -5.17 -2.93 -2.36
CA GLU A 269 -5.37 -3.32 -0.96
C GLU A 269 -6.75 -2.84 -0.46
N ALA A 270 -7.12 -1.58 -0.70
CA ALA A 270 -8.42 -1.05 -0.29
C ALA A 270 -9.61 -1.71 -1.02
N TRP A 271 -9.45 -2.03 -2.30
CA TRP A 271 -10.44 -2.80 -3.06
C TRP A 271 -10.62 -4.20 -2.46
N SER A 272 -9.53 -4.92 -2.18
CA SER A 272 -9.58 -6.24 -1.55
C SER A 272 -10.25 -6.20 -0.18
N ASP A 273 -10.05 -5.15 0.61
CA ASP A 273 -10.75 -4.97 1.88
C ASP A 273 -12.26 -4.82 1.71
N ALA A 274 -12.69 -4.02 0.72
CA ALA A 274 -14.11 -3.84 0.42
C ALA A 274 -14.75 -5.16 -0.07
N GLU A 275 -14.10 -5.89 -0.97
CA GLU A 275 -14.59 -7.18 -1.48
C GLU A 275 -14.64 -8.26 -0.37
N LEU A 276 -13.65 -8.28 0.53
CA LEU A 276 -13.68 -9.13 1.72
C LEU A 276 -14.86 -8.74 2.62
N ALA A 277 -15.11 -7.46 2.86
CA ALA A 277 -16.26 -7.02 3.67
C ALA A 277 -17.60 -7.45 3.05
N LEU A 278 -17.69 -7.50 1.71
CA LEU A 278 -18.85 -8.01 0.97
C LEU A 278 -18.95 -9.54 0.93
N GLY A 279 -17.99 -10.27 1.51
CA GLY A 279 -17.95 -11.73 1.51
C GLY A 279 -17.49 -12.37 0.20
N ARG A 280 -17.01 -11.58 -0.78
CA ARG A 280 -16.58 -12.06 -2.11
C ARG A 280 -15.13 -12.56 -2.08
N SER A 281 -14.88 -13.54 -1.22
CA SER A 281 -13.51 -13.98 -0.88
C SER A 281 -12.87 -14.87 -1.95
N GLU A 282 -13.64 -15.73 -2.61
CA GLU A 282 -13.12 -16.68 -3.61
C GLU A 282 -12.51 -15.96 -4.81
N ASP A 283 -13.19 -14.94 -5.34
CA ASP A 283 -12.75 -14.18 -6.51
C ASP A 283 -11.48 -13.35 -6.25
N LEU A 284 -11.10 -13.15 -4.98
CA LEU A 284 -9.90 -12.40 -4.60
C LEU A 284 -8.62 -13.25 -4.55
N ILE A 285 -8.71 -14.58 -4.48
CA ILE A 285 -7.55 -15.43 -4.22
C ILE A 285 -6.50 -15.29 -5.33
N SER A 286 -6.90 -15.51 -6.58
CA SER A 286 -5.98 -15.39 -7.73
C SER A 286 -5.45 -13.96 -7.88
N PRO A 287 -6.28 -12.91 -7.80
CA PRO A 287 -5.81 -11.55 -7.73
C PRO A 287 -4.72 -11.23 -6.71
N LEU A 288 -4.92 -11.67 -5.47
CA LEU A 288 -3.98 -11.41 -4.39
C LEU A 288 -2.67 -12.18 -4.61
N GLN A 289 -2.74 -13.40 -5.16
CA GLN A 289 -1.55 -14.17 -5.53
C GLN A 289 -0.70 -13.45 -6.59
N ASP A 290 -1.33 -12.87 -7.62
CA ASP A 290 -0.63 -12.10 -8.65
C ASP A 290 0.04 -10.86 -8.05
N LEU A 291 -0.70 -10.10 -7.24
CA LEU A 291 -0.17 -8.92 -6.55
C LEU A 291 0.99 -9.25 -5.61
N ILE A 292 0.92 -10.37 -4.88
CA ILE A 292 1.98 -10.87 -3.99
C ILE A 292 3.20 -11.29 -4.79
N ALA A 293 3.03 -11.95 -5.94
CA ALA A 293 4.16 -12.34 -6.79
C ALA A 293 4.95 -11.12 -7.28
N GLU A 294 4.27 -10.00 -7.53
CA GLU A 294 4.89 -8.71 -7.87
C GLU A 294 5.43 -7.94 -6.65
N ASN A 295 4.82 -8.13 -5.47
CA ASN A 295 5.07 -7.32 -4.27
C ASN A 295 5.19 -8.20 -3.00
N PRO A 296 6.17 -9.11 -2.94
CA PRO A 296 6.21 -10.17 -1.94
C PRO A 296 6.45 -9.65 -0.51
N THR A 297 7.01 -8.45 -0.35
CA THR A 297 7.25 -7.82 0.96
C THR A 297 6.05 -7.03 1.51
N ARG A 298 4.94 -6.94 0.77
CA ARG A 298 3.73 -6.24 1.24
C ARG A 298 2.84 -7.14 2.08
N GLU A 299 3.06 -7.09 3.38
CA GLU A 299 2.32 -7.88 4.38
C GLU A 299 0.80 -7.78 4.27
N ARG A 300 0.27 -6.61 3.90
CA ARG A 300 -1.19 -6.39 3.78
C ARG A 300 -1.83 -7.34 2.77
N LEU A 301 -1.16 -7.61 1.65
CA LEU A 301 -1.67 -8.54 0.63
C LEU A 301 -1.72 -9.98 1.17
N TRP A 302 -0.70 -10.37 1.94
CA TRP A 302 -0.66 -11.68 2.61
C TRP A 302 -1.79 -11.83 3.63
N GLU A 303 -2.04 -10.81 4.45
CA GLU A 303 -3.17 -10.79 5.39
C GLU A 303 -4.50 -11.04 4.67
N GLN A 304 -4.73 -10.32 3.57
CA GLN A 304 -5.96 -10.42 2.80
C GLN A 304 -6.10 -11.80 2.13
N LEU A 305 -5.00 -12.35 1.62
CA LEU A 305 -4.99 -13.69 1.04
C LEU A 305 -5.29 -14.75 2.10
N MET A 306 -4.71 -14.64 3.29
CA MET A 306 -5.00 -15.55 4.40
C MET A 306 -6.47 -15.54 4.78
N VAL A 307 -7.06 -14.33 4.92
CA VAL A 307 -8.49 -14.18 5.22
C VAL A 307 -9.35 -14.78 4.09
N ALA A 308 -9.03 -14.49 2.83
CA ALA A 308 -9.75 -15.01 1.69
C ALA A 308 -9.74 -16.55 1.64
N LEU A 309 -8.55 -17.16 1.78
CA LEU A 309 -8.38 -18.62 1.81
C LEU A 309 -9.11 -19.27 2.98
N TYR A 310 -9.04 -18.67 4.17
CA TYR A 310 -9.72 -19.19 5.35
C TYR A 310 -11.25 -19.18 5.17
N ARG A 311 -11.81 -18.07 4.67
CA ARG A 311 -13.27 -17.92 4.43
C ARG A 311 -13.81 -18.87 3.37
N THR A 312 -12.96 -19.37 2.47
CA THR A 312 -13.33 -20.35 1.44
C THR A 312 -13.03 -21.79 1.85
N GLY A 313 -12.74 -22.03 3.14
CA GLY A 313 -12.55 -23.36 3.72
C GLY A 313 -11.14 -23.93 3.55
N ARG A 314 -10.18 -23.15 3.07
CA ARG A 314 -8.78 -23.57 2.80
C ARG A 314 -7.85 -23.14 3.93
N GLN A 315 -8.15 -23.61 5.15
CA GLN A 315 -7.39 -23.23 6.36
C GLN A 315 -5.91 -23.61 6.27
N ASP A 316 -5.61 -24.78 5.72
CA ASP A 316 -4.24 -25.27 5.48
C ASP A 316 -3.45 -24.33 4.56
N ALA A 317 -4.08 -23.88 3.47
CA ALA A 317 -3.50 -22.92 2.53
C ALA A 317 -3.28 -21.55 3.17
N ALA A 318 -4.23 -21.08 4.00
CA ALA A 318 -4.09 -19.83 4.76
C ALA A 318 -2.91 -19.87 5.74
N LEU A 319 -2.73 -20.98 6.47
CA LEU A 319 -1.57 -21.14 7.36
C LEU A 319 -0.26 -21.30 6.58
N SER A 320 -0.31 -21.89 5.38
CA SER A 320 0.85 -22.02 4.49
C SER A 320 1.31 -20.67 3.93
N SER A 321 0.37 -19.78 3.59
CA SER A 321 0.73 -18.44 3.11
C SER A 321 1.40 -17.59 4.18
N TYR A 322 1.02 -17.70 5.46
CA TYR A 322 1.77 -17.07 6.57
C TYR A 322 3.22 -17.56 6.65
N ARG A 323 3.45 -18.88 6.59
CA ARG A 323 4.81 -19.45 6.62
C ARG A 323 5.65 -18.95 5.45
N THR A 324 5.03 -18.84 4.27
CA THR A 324 5.67 -18.30 3.07
C THR A 324 6.01 -16.82 3.24
N ALA A 325 5.06 -16.00 3.69
CA ALA A 325 5.26 -14.57 3.96
C ALA A 325 6.39 -14.34 4.96
N ARG A 326 6.39 -15.08 6.08
CA ARG A 326 7.43 -15.00 7.11
C ARG A 326 8.81 -15.27 6.54
N LYS A 327 8.95 -16.32 5.71
CA LYS A 327 10.22 -16.64 5.06
C LYS A 327 10.67 -15.52 4.12
N VAL A 328 9.77 -15.01 3.29
CA VAL A 328 10.07 -13.91 2.37
C VAL A 328 10.53 -12.65 3.11
N LEU A 329 9.85 -12.26 4.19
CA LEU A 329 10.19 -11.07 4.98
C LEU A 329 11.56 -11.22 5.67
N ASP A 330 11.86 -12.42 6.18
CA ASP A 330 13.15 -12.73 6.78
C ASP A 330 14.27 -12.74 5.73
N ASP A 331 14.05 -13.41 4.59
CA ASP A 331 15.03 -13.54 3.51
C ASP A 331 15.31 -12.19 2.80
N GLU A 332 14.29 -11.36 2.55
CA GLU A 332 14.44 -10.11 1.79
C GLU A 332 14.71 -8.87 2.66
N LEU A 333 14.17 -8.81 3.88
CA LEU A 333 14.25 -7.64 4.74
C LEU A 333 14.94 -7.91 6.09
N GLY A 334 15.12 -9.18 6.48
CA GLY A 334 15.67 -9.55 7.79
C GLY A 334 14.75 -9.19 8.96
N VAL A 335 13.43 -9.15 8.72
CA VAL A 335 12.43 -8.74 9.72
C VAL A 335 11.40 -9.83 9.96
N ALA A 336 10.88 -9.88 11.18
CA ALA A 336 9.76 -10.74 11.53
C ALA A 336 8.42 -10.16 11.00
N PRO A 337 7.38 -11.00 10.80
CA PRO A 337 6.03 -10.54 10.46
C PRO A 337 5.49 -9.51 11.45
N SER A 338 4.77 -8.52 10.93
CA SER A 338 4.11 -7.47 11.71
C SER A 338 3.06 -8.02 12.68
N ALA A 339 2.72 -7.23 13.69
CA ALA A 339 1.65 -7.54 14.64
C ALA A 339 0.29 -7.76 13.96
N ARG A 340 0.04 -7.15 12.80
CA ARG A 340 -1.21 -7.31 12.07
C ARG A 340 -1.27 -8.67 11.35
N LEU A 341 -0.21 -9.06 10.65
CA LEU A 341 -0.09 -10.38 10.04
C LEU A 341 -0.11 -11.51 11.08
N ASN A 342 0.56 -11.32 12.22
CA ASN A 342 0.51 -12.26 13.35
C ASN A 342 -0.92 -12.40 13.91
N ARG A 343 -1.67 -11.30 14.07
CA ARG A 343 -3.07 -11.38 14.53
C ARG A 343 -3.95 -12.20 13.60
N VAL A 344 -3.80 -12.04 12.28
CA VAL A 344 -4.57 -12.86 11.30
C VAL A 344 -4.20 -14.33 11.42
N HIS A 345 -2.90 -14.66 11.52
CA HIS A 345 -2.44 -16.03 11.72
C HIS A 345 -3.04 -16.67 12.98
N GLU A 346 -2.94 -15.96 14.11
CA GLU A 346 -3.47 -16.42 15.39
C GLU A 346 -5.00 -16.60 15.37
N ALA A 347 -5.72 -15.69 14.72
CA ALA A 347 -7.17 -15.80 14.56
C ALA A 347 -7.57 -17.00 13.68
N VAL A 348 -6.78 -17.32 12.64
CA VAL A 348 -7.01 -18.52 11.80
C VAL A 348 -6.74 -19.80 12.59
N LEU A 349 -5.74 -19.82 13.48
CA LEU A 349 -5.48 -20.95 14.37
C LEU A 349 -6.61 -21.17 15.39
N ARG A 350 -7.12 -20.08 15.97
CA ARG A 350 -8.21 -20.11 16.97
C ARG A 350 -9.61 -20.13 16.37
N GLN A 351 -9.72 -20.06 15.04
CA GLN A 351 -10.98 -20.01 14.30
C GLN A 351 -11.91 -18.88 14.78
N GLU A 352 -11.35 -17.69 15.00
CA GLU A 352 -12.10 -16.57 15.58
C GLU A 352 -13.22 -16.06 14.65
N SER A 353 -14.34 -15.67 15.25
CA SER A 353 -15.59 -15.33 14.52
C SER A 353 -15.49 -14.03 13.71
N TRP A 354 -14.68 -13.06 14.14
CA TRP A 354 -14.51 -11.78 13.42
C TRP A 354 -13.82 -11.95 12.06
N LEU A 355 -13.21 -13.11 11.80
CA LEU A 355 -12.71 -13.45 10.48
C LEU A 355 -13.84 -13.62 9.46
N TRP A 356 -15.10 -13.66 9.85
CA TRP A 356 -16.24 -13.74 8.95
C TRP A 356 -16.89 -12.36 8.82
N PRO A 357 -17.40 -11.98 7.64
CA PRO A 357 -18.16 -10.73 7.55
C PRO A 357 -19.35 -10.82 8.51
N ASP A 358 -19.67 -9.72 9.18
CA ASP A 358 -20.92 -9.61 9.94
C ASP A 358 -22.04 -9.93 8.95
N ARG A 359 -22.71 -11.06 9.16
CA ARG A 359 -23.68 -11.57 8.21
C ARG A 359 -24.87 -10.61 8.23
N ALA A 360 -24.85 -9.62 7.34
CA ALA A 360 -26.02 -8.81 7.06
C ALA A 360 -27.12 -9.77 6.60
N VAL A 361 -28.09 -10.02 7.46
CA VAL A 361 -29.30 -10.77 7.10
C VAL A 361 -29.94 -10.00 5.95
N PRO A 362 -30.10 -10.59 4.75
CA PRO A 362 -30.71 -9.88 3.65
C PRO A 362 -32.16 -9.61 4.00
N ALA A 363 -32.53 -8.34 4.09
CA ALA A 363 -33.91 -7.92 4.12
C ALA A 363 -34.53 -8.20 2.74
N GLY A 364 -35.22 -9.33 2.59
CA GLY A 364 -35.96 -9.61 1.35
C GLY A 364 -36.34 -11.06 1.12
N GLY A 365 -37.56 -11.42 1.52
CA GLY A 365 -38.22 -12.68 1.18
C GLY A 365 -39.69 -12.59 1.53
N GLY A 366 -40.44 -11.81 0.74
CA GLY A 366 -41.88 -11.67 0.89
C GLY A 366 -42.60 -12.99 0.66
N HIS A 367 -43.13 -13.59 1.72
CA HIS A 367 -44.26 -14.49 1.64
C HIS A 367 -45.35 -13.96 2.56
N THR A 368 -46.39 -13.39 1.94
CA THR A 368 -47.66 -13.05 2.58
C THR A 368 -48.26 -14.32 3.18
N MET A 369 -48.12 -14.47 4.48
CA MET A 369 -49.03 -15.27 5.30
C MET A 369 -49.29 -14.52 6.61
N VAL A 370 -50.44 -13.86 6.65
CA VAL A 370 -51.18 -13.57 7.89
C VAL A 370 -52.02 -14.84 8.16
N PRO A 371 -52.25 -15.35 9.39
CA PRO A 371 -52.22 -14.68 10.70
C PRO A 371 -51.50 -15.46 11.83
N THR A 372 -51.08 -14.76 12.88
CA THR A 372 -51.61 -14.88 14.26
C THR A 372 -50.60 -14.29 15.25
N ARG A 373 -51.12 -13.27 15.92
CA ARG A 373 -50.57 -12.52 17.03
C ARG A 373 -49.88 -13.41 18.07
N LEU A 374 -48.56 -13.31 18.16
CA LEU A 374 -47.81 -13.32 19.43
C LEU A 374 -46.80 -12.18 19.35
N VAL A 375 -47.24 -11.02 19.81
CA VAL A 375 -46.39 -9.86 20.06
C VAL A 375 -45.46 -10.24 21.22
N THR A 376 -44.18 -10.36 20.94
CA THR A 376 -43.11 -9.98 21.87
C THR A 376 -42.10 -9.16 21.10
N SER A 377 -42.49 -7.93 20.77
CA SER A 377 -41.56 -6.86 20.42
C SER A 377 -40.96 -6.33 21.71
N GLU A 378 -39.65 -6.46 21.91
CA GLU A 378 -38.93 -5.58 22.83
C GLU A 378 -38.78 -4.18 22.21
N PRO A 379 -38.78 -3.10 23.02
CA PRO A 379 -39.19 -1.77 22.57
C PRO A 379 -38.06 -0.97 21.91
N GLN A 380 -38.40 -0.32 20.80
CA GLN A 380 -37.62 0.73 20.15
C GLN A 380 -37.86 2.06 20.88
N ASP A 381 -37.44 2.12 22.15
CA ASP A 381 -37.55 3.29 23.06
C ASP A 381 -36.56 3.16 24.25
N ALA A 382 -35.36 2.62 23.99
CA ALA A 382 -34.38 2.37 25.05
C ALA A 382 -33.70 3.68 25.49
N PRO A 383 -33.65 3.98 26.81
CA PRO A 383 -33.03 5.20 27.28
C PRO A 383 -31.50 5.13 27.08
N PRO A 384 -30.83 6.29 26.90
CA PRO A 384 -29.40 6.34 26.63
C PRO A 384 -28.65 5.64 27.77
N THR A 385 -27.78 4.68 27.45
CA THR A 385 -27.20 3.74 28.42
C THR A 385 -25.70 3.57 28.18
N LEU A 386 -24.90 3.58 29.25
CA LEU A 386 -23.51 3.13 29.24
C LEU A 386 -23.43 1.65 29.59
N VAL A 387 -22.64 0.87 28.84
CA VAL A 387 -22.45 -0.57 29.05
C VAL A 387 -20.96 -0.90 29.17
N ALA A 388 -20.53 -1.36 30.34
CA ALA A 388 -19.17 -1.82 30.59
C ALA A 388 -18.99 -3.32 30.28
N HIS A 389 -17.74 -3.75 30.04
CA HIS A 389 -17.38 -5.13 29.69
C HIS A 389 -17.69 -6.21 30.77
N GLY A 390 -18.22 -5.82 31.93
CA GLY A 390 -18.73 -6.75 32.96
C GLY A 390 -20.26 -6.95 32.95
N GLY A 391 -20.96 -6.44 31.94
CA GLY A 391 -22.44 -6.48 31.87
C GLY A 391 -23.14 -5.41 32.71
N GLN A 392 -22.39 -4.55 33.41
CA GLN A 392 -22.93 -3.42 34.15
C GLN A 392 -23.48 -2.37 33.19
N ARG A 393 -24.72 -1.94 33.43
CA ARG A 393 -25.47 -0.99 32.60
C ARG A 393 -25.92 0.17 33.47
N ILE A 394 -25.74 1.39 32.98
CA ILE A 394 -26.23 2.60 33.64
C ILE A 394 -27.01 3.44 32.65
N VAL A 395 -28.25 3.74 32.99
CA VAL A 395 -29.11 4.64 32.22
C VAL A 395 -28.75 6.09 32.55
N LEU A 396 -28.55 6.91 31.52
CA LEU A 396 -28.27 8.32 31.64
C LEU A 396 -29.58 9.11 31.77
N ALA A 397 -29.98 9.42 33.00
CA ALA A 397 -31.26 10.06 33.32
C ALA A 397 -31.16 11.59 33.54
N GLY A 398 -30.15 12.25 32.96
CA GLY A 398 -29.99 13.72 33.05
C GLY A 398 -29.14 14.22 34.23
N SER A 399 -28.61 13.34 35.07
CA SER A 399 -27.53 13.66 36.01
C SER A 399 -26.17 13.23 35.44
N PRO A 400 -25.07 13.88 35.81
CA PRO A 400 -23.74 13.38 35.48
C PRO A 400 -23.52 11.98 36.05
N VAL A 401 -22.86 11.13 35.26
CA VAL A 401 -22.48 9.76 35.61
C VAL A 401 -20.97 9.68 35.64
N VAL A 402 -20.41 9.35 36.80
CA VAL A 402 -18.97 9.26 37.03
C VAL A 402 -18.50 7.82 36.82
N LEU A 403 -17.42 7.69 36.04
CA LEU A 403 -16.72 6.46 35.72
C LEU A 403 -15.43 6.40 36.54
N GLY A 404 -15.15 5.31 37.25
CA GLY A 404 -13.89 5.19 37.99
C GLY A 404 -13.81 3.94 38.86
N ARG A 405 -12.63 3.70 39.46
CA ARG A 405 -12.38 2.51 40.28
C ARG A 405 -12.95 2.61 41.71
N GLN A 406 -13.20 3.82 42.22
CA GLN A 406 -13.78 3.93 43.57
C GLN A 406 -15.23 3.50 43.60
N SER A 407 -15.65 2.94 44.73
CA SER A 407 -17.02 2.48 44.97
C SER A 407 -18.06 3.59 45.05
N ASP A 408 -17.64 4.86 45.12
CA ASP A 408 -18.51 6.05 45.09
C ASP A 408 -18.78 6.57 43.67
N CYS A 409 -18.20 5.94 42.64
CA CYS A 409 -18.54 6.21 41.24
C CYS A 409 -19.85 5.54 40.86
N ASP A 410 -20.61 6.18 39.96
CA ASP A 410 -21.84 5.61 39.42
C ASP A 410 -21.55 4.31 38.65
N LEU A 411 -20.53 4.34 37.77
CA LEU A 411 -19.98 3.14 37.12
C LEU A 411 -18.63 2.78 37.74
N VAL A 412 -18.68 1.81 38.66
CA VAL A 412 -17.49 1.27 39.30
C VAL A 412 -16.76 0.31 38.36
N LEU A 413 -15.54 0.67 37.96
CA LEU A 413 -14.70 -0.12 37.09
C LEU A 413 -13.73 -0.98 37.92
N GLN A 414 -13.75 -2.30 37.72
CA GLN A 414 -12.81 -3.24 38.33
C GLN A 414 -11.49 -3.24 37.53
N ASP A 415 -10.83 -2.08 37.49
CA ASP A 415 -9.68 -1.82 36.62
C ASP A 415 -8.64 -0.96 37.35
N ASP A 416 -7.52 -1.57 37.71
CA ASP A 416 -6.44 -0.90 38.45
C ASP A 416 -5.74 0.21 37.65
N GLN A 417 -5.87 0.22 36.32
CA GLN A 417 -5.40 1.29 35.44
C GLN A 417 -6.39 2.45 35.34
N ALA A 418 -7.61 2.28 35.85
CA ALA A 418 -8.55 3.38 35.99
C ALA A 418 -8.25 4.22 37.25
N SER A 419 -8.20 5.54 37.07
CA SER A 419 -8.24 6.49 38.17
C SER A 419 -9.47 6.28 39.06
N ARG A 420 -9.30 6.68 40.33
CA ARG A 420 -10.34 6.65 41.37
C ARG A 420 -11.68 7.21 40.90
N ARG A 421 -11.65 8.43 40.37
CA ARG A 421 -12.67 9.04 39.51
C ARG A 421 -11.96 9.40 38.22
N HIS A 422 -12.34 8.82 37.11
CA HIS A 422 -11.56 8.85 35.87
C HIS A 422 -12.17 9.80 34.84
N ALA A 423 -13.44 9.59 34.54
CA ALA A 423 -14.17 10.35 33.53
C ALA A 423 -15.62 10.54 33.98
N GLN A 424 -16.30 11.49 33.36
CA GLN A 424 -17.70 11.80 33.62
C GLN A 424 -18.45 11.93 32.31
N VAL A 425 -19.65 11.36 32.25
CA VAL A 425 -20.60 11.61 31.19
C VAL A 425 -21.69 12.52 31.74
N GLU A 426 -21.87 13.68 31.13
CA GLU A 426 -22.82 14.69 31.58
C GLU A 426 -23.75 15.14 30.46
N PRO A 427 -24.97 15.63 30.77
CA PRO A 427 -25.87 16.18 29.76
C PRO A 427 -25.27 17.45 29.13
N GLY A 428 -25.31 17.52 27.80
CA GLY A 428 -24.92 18.68 27.01
C GLY A 428 -26.05 19.21 26.11
N PRO A 429 -25.79 20.29 25.34
CA PRO A 429 -26.82 20.96 24.54
C PRO A 429 -27.49 20.09 23.48
N HIS A 430 -26.80 19.04 23.03
CA HIS A 430 -27.23 18.15 21.94
C HIS A 430 -27.16 16.65 22.30
N GLY A 431 -27.16 16.31 23.59
CA GLY A 431 -27.07 14.91 24.03
C GLY A 431 -26.18 14.76 25.26
N PHE A 432 -25.17 13.90 25.19
CA PHE A 432 -24.23 13.67 26.27
C PHE A 432 -22.82 14.06 25.87
N VAL A 433 -22.05 14.53 26.85
CA VAL A 433 -20.66 14.95 26.69
C VAL A 433 -19.81 14.15 27.65
N LEU A 434 -18.69 13.63 27.15
CA LEU A 434 -17.67 12.96 27.91
C LEU A 434 -16.58 13.95 28.33
N VAL A 435 -16.24 13.93 29.61
CA VAL A 435 -15.23 14.79 30.23
C VAL A 435 -14.23 13.93 30.98
N ASP A 436 -12.94 14.13 30.71
CA ASP A 436 -11.86 13.54 31.52
C ASP A 436 -11.69 14.33 32.82
N LEU A 437 -11.63 13.64 33.97
CA LEU A 437 -11.53 14.28 35.29
C LEU A 437 -10.07 14.43 35.77
N GLY A 438 -9.11 14.57 34.86
CA GLY A 438 -7.68 14.61 35.16
C GLY A 438 -7.13 13.21 35.47
N SER A 439 -7.53 12.23 34.66
CA SER A 439 -7.12 10.85 34.84
C SER A 439 -5.61 10.65 34.58
N THR A 440 -5.01 9.65 35.23
CA THR A 440 -3.55 9.41 35.11
C THR A 440 -3.16 8.94 33.70
N ASN A 441 -4.03 8.13 33.08
CA ASN A 441 -3.76 7.48 31.79
C ASN A 441 -4.52 8.13 30.62
N GLY A 442 -5.34 9.15 30.89
CA GLY A 442 -6.22 9.77 29.90
C GLY A 442 -7.43 8.89 29.54
N THR A 443 -8.51 9.55 29.13
CA THR A 443 -9.69 8.90 28.56
C THR A 443 -9.58 8.87 27.04
N LEU A 444 -9.84 7.71 26.40
CA LEU A 444 -9.92 7.63 24.94
C LEU A 444 -11.35 7.44 24.45
N LEU A 445 -11.77 8.24 23.47
CA LEU A 445 -13.02 8.07 22.73
C LEU A 445 -12.70 7.51 21.35
N ASN A 446 -13.23 6.33 21.00
CA ASN A 446 -12.99 5.65 19.73
C ASN A 446 -11.49 5.49 19.37
N GLY A 447 -10.64 5.36 20.39
CA GLY A 447 -9.19 5.23 20.26
C GLY A 447 -8.41 6.54 20.15
N ARG A 448 -9.07 7.71 20.22
CA ARG A 448 -8.40 9.02 20.33
C ARG A 448 -8.43 9.53 21.78
N PRO A 449 -7.33 10.07 22.33
CA PRO A 449 -7.39 10.74 23.62
C PRO A 449 -8.22 12.02 23.52
N ILE A 450 -9.10 12.26 24.50
CA ILE A 450 -9.86 13.50 24.56
C ILE A 450 -9.00 14.59 25.23
N ALA A 451 -8.96 15.78 24.63
CA ALA A 451 -8.21 16.93 25.15
C ALA A 451 -9.11 17.95 25.90
N GLY A 452 -10.41 17.68 25.94
CA GLY A 452 -11.46 18.49 26.54
C GLY A 452 -12.81 17.77 26.42
N PRO A 453 -13.93 18.43 26.78
CA PRO A 453 -15.26 17.84 26.66
C PRO A 453 -15.58 17.45 25.20
N GLU A 454 -15.99 16.21 24.97
CA GLU A 454 -16.39 15.71 23.64
C GLU A 454 -17.79 15.12 23.63
N SER A 455 -18.57 15.40 22.59
CA SER A 455 -19.92 14.85 22.39
C SER A 455 -19.88 13.34 22.12
N LEU A 456 -20.82 12.61 22.71
CA LEU A 456 -20.99 11.17 22.52
C LEU A 456 -22.08 10.87 21.48
N GLU A 457 -21.75 10.00 20.54
CA GLU A 457 -22.65 9.47 19.51
C GLU A 457 -23.01 8.00 19.79
N PRO A 458 -24.23 7.55 19.43
CA PRO A 458 -24.65 6.17 19.62
C PRO A 458 -23.66 5.17 18.99
N GLY A 459 -23.12 4.25 19.80
CA GLY A 459 -22.11 3.28 19.36
C GLY A 459 -20.67 3.61 19.76
N ASP A 460 -20.43 4.82 20.29
CA ASP A 460 -19.12 5.26 20.75
C ASP A 460 -18.53 4.34 21.82
N ARG A 461 -17.20 4.19 21.75
CA ARG A 461 -16.40 3.38 22.67
C ARG A 461 -15.51 4.29 23.51
N ILE A 462 -15.76 4.30 24.81
CA ILE A 462 -14.99 5.04 25.80
C ILE A 462 -14.03 4.04 26.46
N LEU A 463 -12.73 4.27 26.34
CA LEU A 463 -11.70 3.47 27.00
C LEU A 463 -11.23 4.21 28.25
N VAL A 464 -11.37 3.53 29.40
CA VAL A 464 -11.05 4.03 30.73
C VAL A 464 -10.13 3.02 31.41
N GLY A 465 -8.83 3.31 31.46
CA GLY A 465 -7.84 2.26 31.77
C GLY A 465 -7.79 1.23 30.63
N ASP A 466 -8.00 -0.04 30.96
CA ASP A 466 -8.15 -1.14 29.98
C ASP A 466 -9.64 -1.47 29.70
N THR A 467 -10.56 -0.83 30.42
CA THR A 467 -12.00 -1.12 30.33
C THR A 467 -12.67 -0.32 29.22
N VAL A 468 -13.32 -1.03 28.29
CA VAL A 468 -14.18 -0.43 27.27
C VAL A 468 -15.61 -0.30 27.79
N VAL A 469 -16.12 0.93 27.77
CA VAL A 469 -17.50 1.29 28.03
C VAL A 469 -18.14 1.74 26.72
N ARG A 470 -19.28 1.16 26.33
CA ARG A 470 -20.01 1.54 25.12
C ARG A 470 -21.16 2.47 25.46
N PHE A 471 -21.32 3.54 24.70
CA PHE A 471 -22.51 4.38 24.75
C PHE A 471 -23.58 3.87 23.79
N ILE A 472 -24.76 3.58 24.32
CA ILE A 472 -25.97 3.26 23.56
C ILE A 472 -26.84 4.52 23.62
N GLY A 473 -27.08 5.17 22.49
CA GLY A 473 -27.85 6.41 22.45
C GLY A 473 -29.36 6.22 22.67
N ALA A 474 -30.06 7.33 22.87
CA ALA A 474 -31.51 7.38 22.71
C ALA A 474 -31.82 7.33 21.19
N GLY A 475 -32.76 6.46 20.80
CA GLY A 475 -33.22 6.34 19.41
C GLY A 475 -34.09 7.50 18.96
#